data_AF-A0A2Z5V402-F1
#
_entry.id   AF-A0A2Z5V402-F1
#
_cell.length_a   1.000
_cell.length_b   1.000
_cell.length_c   1.000
_cell.angle_alpha   90.00
_cell.angle_beta   90.00
_cell.angle_gamma   90.00
#
_symmetry.space_group_name_H-M   'P 1'
#
loop_
_entity.id
_entity.type
_entity.pdbx_description
1 polymer ?
#
loop_
_entity_poly.entity_id
_entity_poly.type
_entity_poly.pdbx_seq_one_letter_code
_entity_poly.pdbx_strand_id
1 'polypeptide(L)'
;MEQRQEITETRQEVMEEMHEIILLRQKEIIEKKETGSEALEIFHKQLNTLQARHAELKEKLEQLKGQQKTAEEGVKNLNHLNVKLNDLLKPVESVAQVQPILYLKHRHLTLEKRLIHQSFLFRSIKIQSHHLYLNTLCAYNPPVFRLKLYSFKADSVAKRPVNLNLLTLRFPITAIASILHRVSGFILFLFIPVFLGFIAVSLRSPEGFFLAHNVLTHPLAKLMILAIFFALFYHMLAGIRHLIMDTGLGETLSTARFTAGLVMCLAIVLTTLMGIYLC
;
A
#
# COMPACT_ATOMS: atom_id res chain seq x y z
N MET A 1 10.44 -3.55 15.99
CA MET A 1 10.20 -3.52 14.53
C MET A 1 9.95 -4.94 14.06
N GLU A 2 10.86 -5.88 14.32
CA GLU A 2 10.62 -7.30 14.66
C GLU A 2 9.20 -7.83 14.38
N GLN A 3 8.23 -7.71 15.28
CA GLN A 3 6.86 -8.22 15.08
C GLN A 3 6.16 -7.78 13.77
N ARG A 4 6.46 -6.58 13.24
CA ARG A 4 5.94 -6.12 11.94
C ARG A 4 6.66 -6.74 10.75
N GLN A 5 7.92 -7.12 10.92
CA GLN A 5 8.70 -7.88 9.94
C GLN A 5 8.24 -9.34 9.92
N GLU A 6 8.12 -9.96 11.09
CA GLU A 6 7.55 -11.30 11.32
C GLU A 6 6.16 -11.43 10.66
N ILE A 7 5.24 -10.48 10.89
CA ILE A 7 3.91 -10.45 10.25
C ILE A 7 4.00 -10.32 8.71
N THR A 8 5.00 -9.62 8.16
CA THR A 8 5.18 -9.57 6.70
C THR A 8 5.79 -10.86 6.14
N GLU A 9 6.71 -11.50 6.86
CA GLU A 9 7.34 -12.76 6.47
C GLU A 9 6.33 -13.92 6.50
N THR A 10 5.57 -14.09 7.58
CA THR A 10 4.45 -15.07 7.64
C THR A 10 3.38 -14.80 6.58
N ARG A 11 3.08 -13.52 6.29
CA ARG A 11 2.14 -13.20 5.20
C ARG A 11 2.69 -13.56 3.83
N GLN A 12 4.00 -13.49 3.62
CA GLN A 12 4.62 -13.89 2.36
C GLN A 12 4.65 -15.41 2.21
N GLU A 13 5.03 -16.16 3.25
CA GLU A 13 4.98 -17.65 3.28
C GLU A 13 3.57 -18.16 2.91
N VAL A 14 2.51 -17.59 3.50
CA VAL A 14 1.11 -17.95 3.18
C VAL A 14 0.72 -17.66 1.72
N MET A 15 1.28 -16.61 1.11
CA MET A 15 1.01 -16.30 -0.31
C MET A 15 1.78 -17.23 -1.25
N GLU A 16 3.00 -17.64 -0.88
CA GLU A 16 3.83 -18.57 -1.64
C GLU A 16 3.24 -20.00 -1.59
N GLU A 17 2.82 -20.50 -0.42
CA GLU A 17 2.09 -21.78 -0.32
C GLU A 17 0.76 -21.78 -1.11
N MET A 18 0.01 -20.67 -1.06
CA MET A 18 -1.23 -20.56 -1.85
C MET A 18 -0.95 -20.60 -3.36
N HIS A 19 0.19 -20.05 -3.81
CA HIS A 19 0.59 -20.11 -5.21
C HIS A 19 1.01 -21.54 -5.60
N GLU A 20 1.73 -22.27 -4.74
CA GLU A 20 2.07 -23.68 -4.97
C GLU A 20 0.82 -24.56 -5.10
N ILE A 21 -0.18 -24.38 -4.22
CA ILE A 21 -1.47 -25.10 -4.30
C ILE A 21 -2.19 -24.83 -5.63
N ILE A 22 -2.13 -23.59 -6.16
CA ILE A 22 -2.71 -23.24 -7.45
C ILE A 22 -1.94 -23.90 -8.61
N LEU A 23 -0.61 -23.91 -8.57
CA LEU A 23 0.22 -24.56 -9.59
C LEU A 23 0.04 -26.08 -9.61
N LEU A 24 -0.06 -26.72 -8.43
CA LEU A 24 -0.37 -28.15 -8.30
C LEU A 24 -1.74 -28.48 -8.90
N ARG A 25 -2.76 -27.63 -8.66
CA ARG A 25 -4.08 -27.75 -9.29
C ARG A 25 -4.05 -27.57 -10.81
N GLN A 26 -3.26 -26.65 -11.34
CA GLN A 26 -3.11 -26.46 -12.78
C GLN A 26 -2.40 -27.66 -13.43
N LYS A 27 -1.36 -28.19 -12.78
CA LYS A 27 -0.65 -29.41 -13.22
C LYS A 27 -1.59 -30.62 -13.25
N GLU A 28 -2.41 -30.80 -12.20
CA GLU A 28 -3.45 -31.85 -12.13
C GLU A 28 -4.41 -31.84 -13.34
N ILE A 29 -4.83 -30.65 -13.80
CA ILE A 29 -5.75 -30.48 -14.94
C ILE A 29 -5.07 -30.83 -16.27
N ILE A 30 -3.77 -30.57 -16.40
CA ILE A 30 -2.98 -30.81 -17.62
C ILE A 30 -2.53 -32.28 -17.71
N GLU A 31 -2.19 -32.90 -16.58
CA GLU A 31 -1.57 -34.23 -16.51
C GLU A 31 -2.60 -35.37 -16.50
N LYS A 32 -3.91 -35.08 -16.31
CA LYS A 32 -5.00 -36.09 -16.30
C LYS A 32 -5.43 -36.59 -17.70
N LYS A 33 -4.47 -37.17 -18.42
CA LYS A 33 -4.71 -38.28 -19.35
C LYS A 33 -3.86 -39.48 -18.92
N GLU A 34 -4.56 -40.56 -18.57
CA GLU A 34 -4.08 -41.89 -18.19
C GLU A 34 -3.67 -42.10 -16.69
N THR A 35 -3.64 -43.39 -16.29
CA THR A 35 -3.19 -43.97 -14.99
C THR A 35 -3.66 -43.31 -13.66
N GLY A 36 -4.97 -43.28 -13.40
CA GLY A 36 -5.58 -42.57 -12.27
C GLY A 36 -5.89 -43.33 -10.96
N SER A 37 -4.94 -44.03 -10.33
CA SER A 37 -5.14 -44.61 -8.98
C SER A 37 -4.05 -44.20 -7.97
N GLU A 38 -2.82 -44.73 -8.09
CA GLU A 38 -1.74 -44.51 -7.12
C GLU A 38 -1.32 -43.04 -7.02
N ALA A 39 -1.21 -42.34 -8.15
CA ALA A 39 -0.97 -40.89 -8.21
C ALA A 39 -2.09 -40.08 -7.52
N LEU A 40 -3.33 -40.57 -7.52
CA LEU A 40 -4.46 -39.91 -6.87
C LEU A 40 -4.39 -40.02 -5.34
N GLU A 41 -3.87 -41.13 -4.81
CA GLU A 41 -3.65 -41.32 -3.37
C GLU A 41 -2.50 -40.44 -2.86
N ILE A 42 -1.36 -40.42 -3.57
CA ILE A 42 -0.23 -39.55 -3.27
C ILE A 42 -0.66 -38.08 -3.28
N PHE A 43 -1.45 -37.67 -4.28
CA PHE A 43 -1.99 -36.31 -4.38
C PHE A 43 -2.92 -35.97 -3.20
N HIS A 44 -3.86 -36.84 -2.82
CA HIS A 44 -4.72 -36.59 -1.64
C HIS A 44 -3.91 -36.46 -0.35
N LYS A 45 -2.86 -37.27 -0.18
CA LYS A 45 -1.96 -37.20 0.98
C LYS A 45 -1.20 -35.86 1.05
N GLN A 46 -0.68 -35.39 -0.09
CA GLN A 46 -0.02 -34.08 -0.20
C GLN A 46 -1.02 -32.93 0.04
N LEU A 47 -2.19 -32.97 -0.61
CA LEU A 47 -3.25 -31.96 -0.47
C LEU A 47 -3.72 -31.81 0.99
N ASN A 48 -3.96 -32.92 1.69
CA ASN A 48 -4.35 -32.91 3.09
C ASN A 48 -3.25 -32.31 4.00
N THR A 49 -1.98 -32.57 3.68
CA THR A 49 -0.83 -32.02 4.43
C THR A 49 -0.70 -30.51 4.22
N LEU A 50 -0.84 -30.03 2.98
CA LEU A 50 -0.84 -28.60 2.66
C LEU A 50 -2.03 -27.87 3.29
N GLN A 51 -3.23 -28.46 3.27
CA GLN A 51 -4.41 -27.88 3.90
C GLN A 51 -4.26 -27.75 5.43
N ALA A 52 -3.63 -28.73 6.09
CA ALA A 52 -3.33 -28.65 7.51
C ALA A 52 -2.32 -27.55 7.84
N ARG A 53 -1.23 -27.43 7.04
CA ARG A 53 -0.19 -26.40 7.21
C ARG A 53 -0.73 -24.99 7.00
N HIS A 54 -1.53 -24.77 5.97
CA HIS A 54 -2.23 -23.50 5.74
C HIS A 54 -3.17 -23.13 6.89
N ALA A 55 -3.84 -24.10 7.54
CA ALA A 55 -4.67 -23.82 8.71
C ALA A 55 -3.83 -23.36 9.92
N GLU A 56 -2.67 -23.98 10.17
CA GLU A 56 -1.74 -23.58 11.23
C GLU A 56 -1.16 -22.17 11.01
N LEU A 57 -0.70 -21.87 9.78
CA LEU A 57 -0.17 -20.54 9.44
C LEU A 57 -1.26 -19.45 9.53
N LYS A 58 -2.49 -19.77 9.15
CA LYS A 58 -3.65 -18.86 9.31
C LYS A 58 -3.94 -18.57 10.78
N GLU A 59 -3.84 -19.56 11.67
CA GLU A 59 -4.02 -19.32 13.10
C GLU A 59 -2.92 -18.42 13.67
N LYS A 60 -1.65 -18.72 13.37
CA LYS A 60 -0.50 -17.87 13.77
C LYS A 60 -0.68 -16.42 13.31
N LEU A 61 -1.14 -16.20 12.08
CA LEU A 61 -1.39 -14.87 11.53
C LEU A 61 -2.48 -14.10 12.31
N GLU A 62 -3.57 -14.75 12.74
CA GLU A 62 -4.60 -14.10 13.57
C GLU A 62 -4.12 -13.86 15.01
N GLN A 63 -3.34 -14.78 15.60
CA GLN A 63 -2.72 -14.58 16.91
C GLN A 63 -1.78 -13.35 16.89
N LEU A 64 -0.92 -13.22 15.88
CA LEU A 64 -0.02 -12.07 15.71
C LEU A 64 -0.77 -10.75 15.50
N LYS A 65 -1.85 -10.74 14.70
CA LYS A 65 -2.74 -9.56 14.56
C LYS A 65 -3.36 -9.13 15.89
N GLY A 66 -3.80 -10.09 16.72
CA GLY A 66 -4.35 -9.82 18.04
C GLY A 66 -3.33 -9.15 18.97
N GLN A 67 -2.09 -9.65 18.98
CA GLN A 67 -0.99 -9.05 19.74
C GLN A 67 -0.68 -7.63 19.25
N GLN A 68 -0.57 -7.40 17.93
CA GLN A 68 -0.33 -6.08 17.36
C GLN A 68 -1.42 -5.07 17.75
N LYS A 69 -2.70 -5.45 17.65
CA LYS A 69 -3.83 -4.57 18.01
C LYS A 69 -3.75 -4.15 19.49
N THR A 70 -3.47 -5.09 20.37
CA THR A 70 -3.33 -4.84 21.82
C THR A 70 -2.16 -3.88 22.12
N ALA A 71 -1.04 -4.03 21.41
CA ALA A 71 0.10 -3.12 21.52
C ALA A 71 -0.22 -1.69 21.01
N GLU A 72 -0.94 -1.57 19.90
CA GLU A 72 -1.34 -0.27 19.34
C GLU A 72 -2.37 0.47 20.21
N GLU A 73 -3.29 -0.25 20.86
CA GLU A 73 -4.19 0.32 21.88
C GLU A 73 -3.43 0.75 23.14
N GLY A 74 -2.44 -0.03 23.59
CA GLY A 74 -1.52 0.37 24.66
C GLY A 74 -0.75 1.66 24.35
N VAL A 75 -0.23 1.80 23.14
CA VAL A 75 0.46 3.04 22.68
C VAL A 75 -0.49 4.24 22.59
N LYS A 76 -1.73 4.05 22.11
CA LYS A 76 -2.75 5.12 22.11
C LYS A 76 -3.07 5.61 23.52
N ASN A 77 -3.26 4.70 24.47
CA ASN A 77 -3.53 5.04 25.87
C ASN A 77 -2.35 5.77 26.52
N LEU A 78 -1.11 5.33 26.28
CA LEU A 78 0.10 6.01 26.76
C LEU A 78 0.24 7.43 26.17
N ASN A 79 -0.03 7.61 24.88
CA ASN A 79 0.02 8.93 24.24
C ASN A 79 -1.07 9.87 24.80
N HIS A 80 -2.29 9.37 25.04
CA HIS A 80 -3.35 10.14 25.66
C HIS A 80 -3.01 10.56 27.10
N LEU A 81 -2.40 9.67 27.91
CA LEU A 81 -1.87 10.04 29.22
C LEU A 81 -0.75 11.09 29.12
N ASN A 82 0.14 10.99 28.13
CA ASN A 82 1.27 11.90 27.97
C ASN A 82 0.82 13.32 27.56
N VAL A 83 -0.20 13.44 26.70
CA VAL A 83 -0.87 14.71 26.40
C VAL A 83 -1.48 15.31 27.67
N LYS A 84 -2.27 14.53 28.41
CA LYS A 84 -2.92 14.98 29.64
C LYS A 84 -1.92 15.37 30.74
N LEU A 85 -0.76 14.70 30.81
CA LEU A 85 0.33 15.04 31.71
C LEU A 85 0.99 16.37 31.32
N ASN A 86 1.25 16.59 30.03
CA ASN A 86 1.77 17.89 29.54
C ASN A 86 0.78 19.03 29.80
N ASP A 87 -0.52 18.81 29.61
CA ASP A 87 -1.55 19.82 29.92
C ASP A 87 -1.58 20.20 31.41
N LEU A 88 -1.29 19.24 32.30
CA LEU A 88 -1.16 19.48 33.75
C LEU A 88 0.20 20.10 34.16
N LEU A 89 1.22 20.04 33.29
CA LEU A 89 2.55 20.62 33.53
C LEU A 89 2.72 22.04 32.96
N LYS A 90 1.91 22.46 31.99
CA LYS A 90 1.87 23.84 31.46
C LYS A 90 1.86 24.95 32.53
N PRO A 91 1.15 24.83 33.67
CA PRO A 91 1.18 25.84 34.74
C PRO A 91 2.51 25.93 35.50
N VAL A 92 3.38 24.93 35.39
CA VAL A 92 4.68 24.89 36.08
C VAL A 92 5.77 25.57 35.25
N GLU A 93 5.69 25.47 33.92
CA GLU A 93 6.64 26.11 33.01
C GLU A 93 6.53 27.65 33.01
N SER A 94 5.35 28.21 33.31
CA SER A 94 5.14 29.67 33.36
C SER A 94 5.83 30.36 34.54
N VAL A 95 6.27 29.62 35.56
CA VAL A 95 6.94 30.17 36.76
C VAL A 95 8.47 30.22 36.58
N ALA A 96 9.02 29.62 35.52
CA ALA A 96 10.46 29.40 35.35
C ALA A 96 11.25 30.56 34.71
N GLN A 97 10.79 31.81 34.82
CA GLN A 97 11.50 32.99 34.27
C GLN A 97 12.66 33.51 35.16
N VAL A 98 13.56 32.63 35.58
CA VAL A 98 14.88 33.02 36.15
C VAL A 98 15.98 32.08 35.65
N GLN A 99 17.07 32.65 35.15
CA GLN A 99 18.34 31.99 34.81
C GLN A 99 19.51 32.94 35.12
N PRO A 100 20.77 32.48 35.22
CA PRO A 100 21.25 31.08 35.20
C PRO A 100 22.13 30.71 36.41
N ILE A 101 22.09 29.45 36.88
CA ILE A 101 23.20 28.83 37.63
C ILE A 101 23.52 27.45 37.06
N LEU A 102 24.82 27.13 37.08
CA LEU A 102 25.49 25.98 36.50
C LEU A 102 24.99 24.59 36.96
N TYR A 103 25.13 23.62 36.04
CA TYR A 103 25.53 22.22 36.29
C TYR A 103 24.93 21.49 37.52
N LEU A 104 23.88 20.68 37.28
CA LEU A 104 23.79 19.27 37.72
C LEU A 104 22.48 18.62 37.22
N LYS A 105 22.45 18.14 35.96
CA LYS A 105 21.31 17.34 35.46
C LYS A 105 21.67 16.28 34.41
N HIS A 106 22.74 15.52 34.66
CA HIS A 106 22.98 14.25 33.96
C HIS A 106 22.91 13.09 34.95
N ARG A 107 22.01 12.14 34.70
CA ARG A 107 21.76 10.90 35.46
C ARG A 107 21.46 11.07 36.96
N HIS A 108 20.19 10.85 37.32
CA HIS A 108 19.81 9.62 38.03
C HIS A 108 18.36 9.26 37.66
N LEU A 109 17.86 8.11 38.13
CA LEU A 109 16.55 7.52 37.81
C LEU A 109 16.33 7.15 36.32
N THR A 110 17.17 6.27 35.80
CA THR A 110 16.62 5.07 35.15
C THR A 110 16.67 3.93 36.15
N LEU A 111 15.74 3.90 37.11
CA LEU A 111 15.37 2.69 37.88
C LEU A 111 14.16 2.99 38.79
N GLU A 112 13.00 3.27 38.18
CA GLU A 112 11.80 2.59 38.65
C GLU A 112 10.74 2.45 37.55
N LYS A 113 10.59 1.22 37.05
CA LYS A 113 9.30 0.69 36.62
C LYS A 113 9.00 -0.55 37.48
N ARG A 114 8.89 -0.34 38.80
CA ARG A 114 8.17 -1.19 39.80
C ARG A 114 8.30 -0.57 41.22
N LEU A 115 7.37 0.34 41.57
CA LEU A 115 6.40 0.21 42.68
C LEU A 115 6.87 0.75 44.06
N ILE A 116 6.08 1.48 44.88
CA ILE A 116 4.61 1.73 44.87
C ILE A 116 4.25 3.26 44.73
N HIS A 117 3.82 4.12 45.68
CA HIS A 117 3.30 3.99 47.05
C HIS A 117 2.43 5.21 47.54
N GLN A 118 1.11 4.99 47.75
CA GLN A 118 0.16 5.77 48.60
C GLN A 118 -0.21 7.25 48.23
N SER A 119 -1.36 7.81 48.65
CA SER A 119 -2.13 7.63 49.91
C SER A 119 -3.68 7.61 49.79
N PHE A 120 -4.40 7.56 50.93
CA PHE A 120 -5.82 7.17 51.17
C PHE A 120 -6.06 5.65 51.02
N LEU A 121 -6.59 4.89 51.99
CA LEU A 121 -7.08 5.15 53.37
C LEU A 121 -6.75 3.98 54.34
N PHE A 122 -6.55 4.31 55.62
CA PHE A 122 -6.79 3.53 56.86
C PHE A 122 -6.56 1.99 56.96
N ARG A 123 -5.78 1.63 58.01
CA ARG A 123 -6.03 0.57 59.04
C ARG A 123 -5.30 -0.80 58.96
N SER A 124 -4.14 -0.84 59.62
CA SER A 124 -3.63 -1.92 60.49
C SER A 124 -2.82 -3.13 59.94
N ILE A 125 -2.00 -3.72 60.85
CA ILE A 125 -1.30 -5.03 60.83
C ILE A 125 0.12 -5.11 60.18
N LYS A 126 1.11 -4.49 60.87
CA LYS A 126 2.30 -5.07 61.56
C LYS A 126 3.17 -6.21 60.93
N ILE A 127 4.50 -6.15 61.21
CA ILE A 127 5.58 -7.21 61.10
C ILE A 127 6.17 -7.38 59.68
N GLN A 128 7.39 -6.93 59.31
CA GLN A 128 8.78 -7.29 59.72
C GLN A 128 9.27 -8.62 59.09
N SER A 129 10.31 -8.65 58.26
CA SER A 129 11.74 -8.69 58.66
C SER A 129 12.74 -8.38 57.52
N HIS A 130 14.04 -8.31 57.83
CA HIS A 130 15.12 -7.74 56.99
C HIS A 130 16.08 -8.80 56.36
N HIS A 131 16.91 -8.34 55.41
CA HIS A 131 18.19 -8.91 54.94
C HIS A 131 18.27 -10.36 54.42
N LEU A 132 18.44 -10.51 53.10
CA LEU A 132 19.63 -11.18 52.50
C LEU A 132 19.81 -10.75 51.01
N TYR A 133 20.82 -11.29 50.32
CA TYR A 133 21.12 -11.13 48.88
C TYR A 133 21.57 -9.73 48.38
N LEU A 134 22.74 -9.29 48.84
CA LEU A 134 23.67 -8.47 48.05
C LEU A 134 25.03 -9.20 47.99
N ASN A 135 25.33 -9.90 46.88
CA ASN A 135 26.70 -10.32 46.44
C ASN A 135 26.66 -11.30 45.23
N THR A 136 26.29 -10.88 44.00
CA THR A 136 26.45 -11.78 42.81
C THR A 136 26.51 -11.14 41.40
N LEU A 137 26.43 -9.82 41.21
CA LEU A 137 26.36 -9.21 39.86
C LEU A 137 27.40 -8.11 39.59
N CYS A 138 28.67 -8.38 39.91
CA CYS A 138 29.79 -7.46 39.65
C CYS A 138 30.57 -7.77 38.35
N ALA A 139 29.96 -8.51 37.40
CA ALA A 139 30.65 -9.04 36.23
C ALA A 139 29.77 -9.04 34.95
N TYR A 140 29.52 -7.87 34.37
CA TYR A 140 29.00 -7.78 32.99
C TYR A 140 29.46 -6.49 32.30
N ASN A 141 30.11 -6.64 31.13
CA ASN A 141 30.64 -5.54 30.33
C ASN A 141 30.19 -5.69 28.85
N PRO A 142 29.03 -5.15 28.47
CA PRO A 142 28.49 -5.30 27.11
C PRO A 142 29.17 -4.33 26.12
N PRO A 143 29.46 -4.75 24.87
CA PRO A 143 30.03 -3.89 23.86
C PRO A 143 29.04 -2.78 23.44
N VAL A 144 29.44 -1.53 23.65
CA VAL A 144 28.58 -0.36 23.39
C VAL A 144 28.40 -0.06 21.90
N PHE A 145 27.32 -0.58 21.32
CA PHE A 145 26.83 -0.14 20.01
C PHE A 145 26.52 1.36 20.03
N ARG A 146 27.35 2.15 19.33
CA ARG A 146 27.31 3.62 19.33
C ARG A 146 26.19 4.14 18.42
N LEU A 147 24.93 4.06 18.89
CA LEU A 147 23.83 4.76 18.21
C LEU A 147 24.09 6.27 18.20
N LYS A 148 24.30 6.81 16.99
CA LYS A 148 24.58 8.23 16.75
C LYS A 148 23.25 9.02 16.74
N LEU A 149 22.64 9.16 17.92
CA LEU A 149 21.39 9.87 18.13
C LEU A 149 21.51 11.35 17.69
N TYR A 150 20.94 11.67 16.54
CA TYR A 150 20.72 13.06 16.13
C TYR A 150 19.61 13.66 17.00
N SER A 151 19.95 14.72 17.74
CA SER A 151 18.96 15.53 18.45
C SER A 151 18.10 16.29 17.43
N PHE A 152 16.87 15.84 17.20
CA PHE A 152 15.92 16.54 16.35
C PHE A 152 15.37 17.75 17.12
N LYS A 153 16.03 18.89 16.95
CA LYS A 153 15.53 20.18 17.43
C LYS A 153 14.29 20.55 16.61
N ALA A 154 13.19 20.86 17.29
CA ALA A 154 11.96 21.31 16.65
C ALA A 154 12.07 22.79 16.27
N ASP A 155 12.98 23.10 15.34
CA ASP A 155 13.04 24.41 14.70
C ASP A 155 11.69 24.66 13.99
N SER A 156 11.17 25.90 14.03
CA SER A 156 9.89 26.27 13.42
C SER A 156 9.87 25.87 11.95
N VAL A 157 9.10 24.83 11.61
CA VAL A 157 9.42 23.98 10.45
C VAL A 157 9.31 24.74 9.13
N ALA A 158 10.45 25.23 8.65
CA ALA A 158 10.59 25.78 7.31
C ALA A 158 10.10 24.73 6.30
N LYS A 159 9.06 25.07 5.53
CA LYS A 159 8.42 24.15 4.59
C LYS A 159 9.46 23.67 3.58
N ARG A 160 9.92 22.42 3.75
CA ARG A 160 11.02 21.85 2.95
C ARG A 160 10.71 22.02 1.45
N PRO A 161 11.63 22.57 0.65
CA PRO A 161 11.39 22.78 -0.77
C PRO A 161 11.23 21.42 -1.46
N VAL A 162 10.08 21.21 -2.10
CA VAL A 162 9.79 20.01 -2.89
C VAL A 162 10.11 20.34 -4.35
N ASN A 163 11.07 19.63 -4.96
CA ASN A 163 11.29 19.76 -6.39
C ASN A 163 10.18 19.03 -7.17
N LEU A 164 9.12 19.78 -7.50
CA LEU A 164 8.01 19.32 -8.34
C LEU A 164 8.05 19.97 -9.73
N ASN A 165 9.22 20.43 -10.20
CA ASN A 165 9.33 20.99 -11.54
C ASN A 165 9.37 19.87 -12.59
N LEU A 166 8.19 19.44 -13.03
CA LEU A 166 8.00 18.34 -13.97
C LEU A 166 8.78 18.52 -15.28
N LEU A 167 9.01 19.76 -15.72
CA LEU A 167 9.77 20.08 -16.94
C LEU A 167 11.27 19.76 -16.81
N THR A 168 11.79 19.57 -15.59
CA THR A 168 13.18 19.15 -15.35
C THR A 168 13.36 17.63 -15.28
N LEU A 169 12.27 16.86 -15.29
CA LEU A 169 12.29 15.40 -15.14
C LEU A 169 12.26 14.71 -16.50
N ARG A 170 13.08 13.65 -16.67
CA ARG A 170 13.07 12.80 -17.86
C ARG A 170 12.12 11.63 -17.66
N PHE A 171 10.98 11.65 -18.34
CA PHE A 171 9.98 10.58 -18.25
C PHE A 171 10.26 9.42 -19.22
N PRO A 172 10.25 8.16 -18.76
CA PRO A 172 10.32 7.00 -19.66
C PRO A 172 9.00 6.80 -20.42
N ILE A 173 9.05 6.10 -21.56
CA ILE A 173 7.87 5.77 -22.39
C ILE A 173 6.75 5.07 -21.60
N THR A 174 7.09 4.31 -20.56
CA THR A 174 6.13 3.66 -19.65
C THR A 174 5.35 4.66 -18.79
N ALA A 175 5.97 5.75 -18.36
CA ALA A 175 5.29 6.83 -17.63
C ALA A 175 4.39 7.65 -18.56
N ILE A 176 4.88 7.94 -19.78
CA ILE A 176 4.10 8.60 -20.84
C ILE A 176 2.86 7.76 -21.17
N ALA A 177 3.00 6.44 -21.30
CA ALA A 177 1.87 5.54 -21.53
C ALA A 177 0.84 5.58 -20.39
N SER A 178 1.28 5.57 -19.12
CA SER A 178 0.36 5.60 -17.98
C SER A 178 -0.41 6.92 -17.87
N ILE A 179 0.21 8.08 -18.13
CA ILE A 179 -0.52 9.35 -18.12
C ILE A 179 -1.48 9.47 -19.30
N LEU A 180 -1.10 9.02 -20.51
CA LEU A 180 -1.99 9.00 -21.67
C LEU A 180 -3.22 8.09 -21.44
N HIS A 181 -3.05 6.93 -20.81
CA HIS A 181 -4.17 6.02 -20.51
C HIS A 181 -5.18 6.64 -19.53
N ARG A 182 -4.69 7.39 -18.52
CA ARG A 182 -5.54 8.16 -17.59
C ARG A 182 -6.28 9.29 -18.29
N VAL A 183 -5.58 10.06 -19.13
CA VAL A 183 -6.15 11.19 -19.87
C VAL A 183 -7.18 10.72 -20.90
N SER A 184 -6.92 9.64 -21.64
CA SER A 184 -7.89 9.08 -22.57
C SER A 184 -9.13 8.53 -21.87
N GLY A 185 -8.98 7.88 -20.72
CA GLY A 185 -10.11 7.43 -19.89
C GLY A 185 -10.99 8.60 -19.41
N PHE A 186 -10.37 9.70 -18.99
CA PHE A 186 -11.08 10.92 -18.60
C PHE A 186 -11.83 11.58 -19.78
N ILE A 187 -11.20 11.67 -20.95
CA ILE A 187 -11.83 12.19 -22.18
C ILE A 187 -13.05 11.33 -22.57
N LEU A 188 -12.91 10.00 -22.55
CA LEU A 188 -14.00 9.08 -22.88
C LEU A 188 -15.15 9.20 -21.87
N PHE A 189 -14.84 9.29 -20.56
CA PHE A 189 -15.85 9.47 -19.52
C PHE A 189 -16.68 10.76 -19.72
N LEU A 190 -16.03 11.88 -20.06
CA LEU A 190 -16.73 13.13 -20.39
C LEU A 190 -17.53 13.04 -21.70
N PHE A 191 -17.12 12.20 -22.64
CA PHE A 191 -17.81 12.02 -23.92
C PHE A 191 -19.08 11.15 -23.82
N ILE A 192 -19.16 10.20 -22.88
CA ILE A 192 -20.34 9.33 -22.68
C ILE A 192 -21.70 10.09 -22.69
N PRO A 193 -21.93 11.14 -21.87
CA PRO A 193 -23.22 11.84 -21.88
C PRO A 193 -23.50 12.56 -23.21
N VAL A 194 -22.47 13.08 -23.89
CA VAL A 194 -22.61 13.73 -25.21
C VAL A 194 -23.00 12.70 -26.26
N PHE A 195 -22.34 11.53 -26.26
CA PHE A 195 -22.60 10.41 -27.16
C PHE A 195 -24.01 9.82 -26.97
N LEU A 196 -24.43 9.61 -25.72
CA LEU A 196 -25.78 9.15 -25.39
C LEU A 196 -26.85 10.17 -25.81
N GLY A 197 -26.61 11.46 -25.56
CA GLY A 197 -27.50 12.53 -26.01
C GLY A 197 -27.62 12.59 -27.54
N PHE A 198 -26.51 12.41 -28.25
CA PHE A 198 -26.47 12.37 -29.71
C PHE A 198 -27.25 11.18 -30.29
N ILE A 199 -27.05 9.97 -29.75
CA ILE A 199 -27.82 8.77 -30.12
C ILE A 199 -29.32 8.99 -29.81
N ALA A 200 -29.65 9.57 -28.66
CA ALA A 200 -31.03 9.84 -28.26
C ALA A 200 -31.75 10.91 -29.11
N VAL A 201 -31.02 11.70 -29.91
CA VAL A 201 -31.58 12.55 -30.97
C VAL A 201 -31.71 11.77 -32.27
N SER A 202 -30.66 11.05 -32.68
CA SER A 202 -30.62 10.23 -33.90
C SER A 202 -31.75 9.19 -33.97
N LEU A 203 -32.11 8.58 -32.85
CA LEU A 203 -33.16 7.55 -32.76
C LEU A 203 -34.58 8.10 -32.52
N ARG A 204 -34.78 9.41 -32.40
CA ARG A 204 -36.07 9.98 -31.96
C ARG A 204 -37.10 10.14 -33.07
N SER A 205 -36.66 10.54 -34.25
CA SER A 205 -37.50 10.76 -35.43
C SER A 205 -36.63 10.80 -36.70
N PRO A 206 -37.21 10.72 -37.91
CA PRO A 206 -36.47 10.88 -39.16
C PRO A 206 -35.71 12.22 -39.22
N GLU A 207 -36.31 13.31 -38.74
CA GLU A 207 -35.70 14.64 -38.70
C GLU A 207 -34.52 14.69 -37.71
N GLY A 208 -34.64 14.01 -36.57
CA GLY A 208 -33.55 13.82 -35.61
C GLY A 208 -32.38 13.02 -36.20
N PHE A 209 -32.67 12.00 -37.00
CA PHE A 209 -31.66 11.24 -37.75
C PHE A 209 -30.97 12.11 -38.81
N PHE A 210 -31.72 12.87 -39.62
CA PHE A 210 -31.13 13.78 -40.62
C PHE A 210 -30.30 14.89 -39.99
N LEU A 211 -30.73 15.45 -38.85
CA LEU A 211 -29.94 16.41 -38.08
C LEU A 211 -28.62 15.78 -37.58
N ALA A 212 -28.70 14.57 -37.01
CA ALA A 212 -27.51 13.83 -36.58
C ALA A 212 -26.56 13.55 -37.76
N HIS A 213 -27.08 13.07 -38.89
CA HIS A 213 -26.32 12.83 -40.11
C HIS A 213 -25.59 14.09 -40.61
N ASN A 214 -26.30 15.23 -40.68
CA ASN A 214 -25.73 16.51 -41.12
C ASN A 214 -24.65 17.06 -40.18
N VAL A 215 -24.69 16.70 -38.89
CA VAL A 215 -23.58 16.97 -37.96
C VAL A 215 -22.38 16.07 -38.26
N LEU A 216 -22.59 14.76 -38.52
CA LEU A 216 -21.51 13.80 -38.78
C LEU A 216 -20.80 14.02 -40.13
N THR A 217 -21.48 14.55 -41.14
CA THR A 217 -20.85 14.85 -42.44
C THR A 217 -19.91 16.05 -42.38
N HIS A 218 -20.03 16.93 -41.38
CA HIS A 218 -19.18 18.10 -41.24
C HIS A 218 -17.71 17.72 -40.93
N PRO A 219 -16.70 18.27 -41.63
CA PRO A 219 -15.32 17.81 -41.51
C PRO A 219 -14.72 17.98 -40.10
N LEU A 220 -15.11 19.04 -39.36
CA LEU A 220 -14.69 19.20 -37.97
C LEU A 220 -15.30 18.14 -37.02
N ALA A 221 -16.51 17.64 -37.33
CA ALA A 221 -17.12 16.56 -36.56
C ALA A 221 -16.42 15.23 -36.85
N LYS A 222 -16.12 14.92 -38.13
CA LYS A 222 -15.28 13.77 -38.51
C LYS A 222 -13.93 13.78 -37.76
N LEU A 223 -13.26 14.93 -37.70
CA LEU A 223 -11.99 15.11 -36.98
C LEU A 223 -12.14 14.91 -35.46
N MET A 224 -13.18 15.48 -34.84
CA MET A 224 -13.47 15.28 -33.41
C MET A 224 -13.73 13.81 -33.09
N ILE A 225 -14.51 13.13 -33.93
CA ILE A 225 -14.82 11.70 -33.81
C ILE A 225 -13.56 10.86 -33.95
N LEU A 226 -12.67 11.20 -34.90
CA LEU A 226 -11.37 10.53 -35.06
C LEU A 226 -10.49 10.67 -33.80
N ALA A 227 -10.49 11.84 -33.14
CA ALA A 227 -9.79 12.05 -31.88
C ALA A 227 -10.40 11.24 -30.71
N ILE A 228 -11.73 11.08 -30.66
CA ILE A 228 -12.40 10.18 -29.71
C ILE A 228 -12.06 8.71 -29.99
N PHE A 229 -12.00 8.28 -31.26
CA PHE A 229 -11.56 6.93 -31.61
C PHE A 229 -10.11 6.68 -31.25
N PHE A 230 -9.21 7.65 -31.43
CA PHE A 230 -7.83 7.57 -30.92
C PHE A 230 -7.80 7.37 -29.40
N ALA A 231 -8.58 8.17 -28.65
CA ALA A 231 -8.69 8.02 -27.21
C ALA A 231 -9.24 6.63 -26.82
N LEU A 232 -10.26 6.13 -27.53
CA LEU A 232 -10.89 4.82 -27.30
C LEU A 232 -9.91 3.65 -27.55
N PHE A 233 -9.31 3.59 -28.75
CA PHE A 233 -8.36 2.54 -29.10
C PHE A 233 -7.13 2.58 -28.19
N TYR A 234 -6.60 3.77 -27.89
CA TYR A 234 -5.47 3.90 -26.97
C TYR A 234 -5.83 3.46 -25.54
N HIS A 235 -6.98 3.90 -25.01
CA HIS A 235 -7.43 3.53 -23.67
C HIS A 235 -7.62 2.01 -23.55
N MET A 236 -8.29 1.40 -24.51
CA MET A 236 -8.59 -0.03 -24.55
C MET A 236 -7.32 -0.88 -24.67
N LEU A 237 -6.41 -0.56 -25.61
CA LEU A 237 -5.14 -1.28 -25.78
C LEU A 237 -4.22 -1.13 -24.56
N ALA A 238 -4.15 0.07 -23.97
CA ALA A 238 -3.40 0.28 -22.74
C ALA A 238 -4.03 -0.44 -21.54
N GLY A 239 -5.36 -0.51 -21.46
CA GLY A 239 -6.10 -1.27 -20.45
C GLY A 239 -5.85 -2.78 -20.56
N ILE A 240 -5.91 -3.34 -21.77
CA ILE A 240 -5.56 -4.75 -22.03
C ILE A 240 -4.10 -5.03 -21.62
N ARG A 241 -3.17 -4.14 -21.97
CA ARG A 241 -1.76 -4.24 -21.52
C ARG A 241 -1.63 -4.21 -19.99
N HIS A 242 -2.42 -3.38 -19.30
CA HIS A 242 -2.45 -3.36 -17.83
C HIS A 242 -2.98 -4.68 -17.26
N LEU A 243 -4.12 -5.18 -17.75
CA LEU A 243 -4.69 -6.48 -17.31
C LEU A 243 -3.74 -7.67 -17.56
N ILE A 244 -2.93 -7.62 -18.62
CA ILE A 244 -1.87 -8.63 -18.88
C ILE A 244 -0.71 -8.49 -17.87
N MET A 245 -0.34 -7.26 -17.51
CA MET A 245 0.70 -7.04 -16.48
C MET A 245 0.22 -7.45 -15.08
N ASP A 246 -1.08 -7.26 -14.79
CA ASP A 246 -1.68 -7.62 -13.50
C ASP A 246 -1.76 -9.15 -13.26
N THR A 247 -1.50 -9.99 -14.29
CA THR A 247 -1.31 -11.44 -14.13
C THR A 247 0.17 -11.85 -13.97
N GLY A 248 1.08 -10.89 -13.83
CA GLY A 248 2.54 -11.10 -13.74
C GLY A 248 3.24 -11.22 -15.09
N LEU A 249 2.53 -11.08 -16.22
CA LEU A 249 3.12 -11.21 -17.55
C LEU A 249 3.74 -9.88 -18.03
N GLY A 250 5.08 -9.87 -18.14
CA GLY A 250 5.82 -8.79 -18.79
C GLY A 250 6.28 -7.66 -17.86
N GLU A 251 6.43 -7.94 -16.57
CA GLU A 251 6.93 -7.01 -15.54
C GLU A 251 8.33 -6.44 -15.84
N THR A 252 9.16 -7.13 -16.63
CA THR A 252 10.53 -6.70 -16.91
C THR A 252 10.56 -5.32 -17.57
N LEU A 253 11.54 -4.47 -17.22
CA LEU A 253 11.67 -3.12 -17.78
C LEU A 253 11.80 -3.12 -19.32
N SER A 254 12.35 -4.18 -19.91
CA SER A 254 12.43 -4.33 -21.37
C SER A 254 11.04 -4.58 -21.97
N THR A 255 10.32 -5.60 -21.48
CA THR A 255 8.96 -5.94 -21.92
C THR A 255 7.99 -4.79 -21.68
N ALA A 256 8.09 -4.10 -20.54
CA ALA A 256 7.25 -2.96 -20.20
C ALA A 256 7.44 -1.77 -21.15
N ARG A 257 8.67 -1.52 -21.62
CA ARG A 257 8.98 -0.48 -22.63
C ARG A 257 8.51 -0.90 -24.03
N PHE A 258 8.77 -2.14 -24.44
CA PHE A 258 8.33 -2.67 -25.73
C PHE A 258 6.81 -2.63 -25.88
N THR A 259 6.08 -3.18 -24.91
CA THR A 259 4.60 -3.19 -24.89
C THR A 259 4.00 -1.79 -24.87
N ALA A 260 4.64 -0.81 -24.21
CA ALA A 260 4.19 0.58 -24.21
C ALA A 260 4.29 1.20 -25.62
N GLY A 261 5.40 0.97 -26.34
CA GLY A 261 5.56 1.41 -27.73
C GLY A 261 4.62 0.68 -28.69
N LEU A 262 4.41 -0.63 -28.50
CA LEU A 262 3.50 -1.45 -29.30
C LEU A 262 2.04 -0.93 -29.19
N VAL A 263 1.58 -0.63 -27.98
CA VAL A 263 0.24 -0.04 -27.74
C VAL A 263 0.08 1.32 -28.42
N MET A 264 1.09 2.19 -28.37
CA MET A 264 1.06 3.48 -29.09
C MET A 264 0.98 3.27 -30.61
N CYS A 265 1.79 2.37 -31.17
CA CYS A 265 1.79 2.07 -32.60
C CYS A 265 0.44 1.50 -33.07
N LEU A 266 -0.09 0.50 -32.37
CA LEU A 266 -1.39 -0.12 -32.69
C LEU A 266 -2.55 0.88 -32.60
N ALA A 267 -2.55 1.76 -31.59
CA ALA A 267 -3.58 2.81 -31.48
C ALA A 267 -3.53 3.80 -32.65
N ILE A 268 -2.33 4.19 -33.11
CA ILE A 268 -2.17 5.02 -34.31
C ILE A 268 -2.69 4.28 -35.55
N VAL A 269 -2.28 3.03 -35.78
CA VAL A 269 -2.73 2.22 -36.93
C VAL A 269 -4.25 2.06 -36.98
N LEU A 270 -4.88 1.68 -35.86
CA LEU A 270 -6.34 1.56 -35.78
C LEU A 270 -7.05 2.90 -36.04
N THR A 271 -6.49 4.00 -35.54
CA THR A 271 -7.01 5.35 -35.79
C THR A 271 -6.88 5.74 -37.25
N THR A 272 -5.75 5.47 -37.91
CA THR A 272 -5.55 5.74 -39.34
C THR A 272 -6.54 4.94 -40.19
N LEU A 273 -6.76 3.65 -39.88
CA LEU A 273 -7.75 2.83 -40.57
C LEU A 273 -9.17 3.35 -40.36
N MET A 274 -9.53 3.78 -39.15
CA MET A 274 -10.82 4.41 -38.87
C MET A 274 -10.98 5.76 -39.59
N GLY A 275 -9.90 6.54 -39.71
CA GLY A 275 -9.88 7.78 -40.49
C GLY A 275 -10.14 7.55 -41.97
N ILE A 276 -9.50 6.53 -42.57
CA ILE A 276 -9.75 6.10 -43.95
C ILE A 276 -11.21 5.67 -44.16
N TYR A 277 -11.80 4.96 -43.19
CA TYR A 277 -13.21 4.56 -43.23
C TYR A 277 -14.19 5.74 -43.04
N LEU A 278 -13.78 6.81 -42.36
CA LEU A 278 -14.61 8.00 -42.08
C LEU A 278 -14.58 9.05 -43.20
N CYS A 279 -13.64 9.00 -44.13
CA CYS A 279 -13.45 10.00 -45.20
C CYS A 279 -14.56 9.97 -46.26
#